data_AF-A0A7X6YF29-F1
#
_entry.id   AF-A0A7X6YF29-F1
#
_cell.length_a   1.000
_cell.length_b   1.000
_cell.length_c   1.000
_cell.angle_alpha   90.00
_cell.angle_beta   90.00
_cell.angle_gamma   90.00
#
_symmetry.space_group_name_H-M   'P 1'
#
loop_
_entity.id
_entity.type
_entity.pdbx_description
1 polymer ?
#
loop_
_entity_poly.entity_id
_entity_poly.type
_entity_poly.pdbx_seq_one_letter_code
_entity_poly.pdbx_strand_id
1 'polypeptide(L)'
;MHTTSIPRAAWALGTWGLLMGNLAQANLWWEAPALKYDERLVGSTASDPHYMGKDEADQHLAMVTGSGGGTAYLYSIPALTAAASSNDVAPIAQGNHVDYWGTKWKGVAVSSRLRRVLTGQTGDLPDHTSFPVTAPWLKDVNTFNVTNDPTNIYFDGCSFSPSGEHLYSDVYKSDNPAIPRRTTIIKWNVTNLLSGGIGLTTNAVAITSLSRIRNVSAYAIGGKDLVYYGEGDDTLGVSVRKACVYDFALGTETVLATLDRTGETGVIGADLDIMNVKIGGIVPGRQMHLYVQCNDGALFIYTLNADGQSVGALVKSFTSTEIKTLVGDPTLPRIRNFEVTNDERFAFMLNPPSSGGAANIRLHVLWTPPVQARAWYKRPALKVKEEIAVSNPQYLNKDAGDRYLFLPAGTGKTAPAYLYDIPRLTAAGCADEVAPIAAGVPAGTLIYHEDSV
;
A
#
# COMPACT_ATOMS: atom_id res chain seq x y z
N MET A 1 -34.52 -46.51 -36.26
CA MET A 1 -34.53 -46.28 -34.81
C MET A 1 -33.07 -46.23 -34.34
N HIS A 2 -32.68 -45.14 -33.68
CA HIS A 2 -31.36 -44.84 -33.05
C HIS A 2 -30.11 -44.74 -33.97
N THR A 3 -29.61 -43.54 -34.32
CA THR A 3 -28.80 -42.52 -33.58
C THR A 3 -27.33 -42.89 -33.31
N THR A 4 -26.49 -42.33 -34.19
CA THR A 4 -25.11 -41.79 -34.06
C THR A 4 -24.41 -41.75 -32.69
N SER A 5 -23.09 -42.06 -32.71
CA SER A 5 -22.07 -41.30 -31.96
C SER A 5 -20.65 -41.45 -32.57
N ILE A 6 -20.04 -40.33 -32.98
CA ILE A 6 -18.58 -40.17 -33.18
C ILE A 6 -18.09 -39.00 -32.25
N PRO A 7 -16.79 -38.70 -32.11
CA PRO A 7 -16.01 -38.82 -30.87
C PRO A 7 -15.64 -37.45 -30.26
N ARG A 8 -15.39 -37.37 -28.95
CA ARG A 8 -14.86 -36.14 -28.31
C ARG A 8 -13.87 -36.48 -27.20
N ALA A 9 -12.63 -36.81 -27.57
CA ALA A 9 -11.56 -37.01 -26.59
C ALA A 9 -10.24 -36.27 -26.91
N ALA A 10 -10.16 -35.51 -28.01
CA ALA A 10 -8.90 -34.87 -28.43
C ALA A 10 -8.87 -33.32 -28.33
N TRP A 11 -9.91 -32.68 -27.80
CA TRP A 11 -10.02 -31.21 -27.75
C TRP A 11 -9.93 -30.60 -26.34
N ALA A 12 -9.66 -31.41 -25.32
CA ALA A 12 -9.60 -30.94 -23.92
C ALA A 12 -8.19 -30.65 -23.39
N LEU A 13 -7.12 -31.01 -24.12
CA LEU A 13 -5.73 -30.84 -23.68
C LEU A 13 -4.99 -29.67 -24.36
N GLY A 14 -5.53 -29.12 -25.45
CA GLY A 14 -4.94 -27.97 -26.15
C GLY A 14 -5.32 -26.59 -25.59
N THR A 15 -6.38 -26.52 -24.79
CA THR A 15 -6.94 -25.26 -24.24
C THR A 15 -6.45 -24.92 -22.83
N TRP A 16 -5.80 -25.87 -22.13
CA TRP A 16 -5.17 -25.59 -20.83
C TRP A 16 -3.74 -25.06 -20.95
N GLY A 17 -3.04 -25.34 -22.05
CA GLY A 17 -1.69 -24.83 -22.31
C GLY A 17 -1.61 -23.36 -22.78
N LEU A 18 -2.74 -22.75 -23.13
CA LEU A 18 -2.83 -21.38 -23.66
C LEU A 18 -3.42 -20.35 -22.67
N LEU A 19 -3.82 -20.79 -21.47
CA LEU A 19 -4.16 -19.90 -20.34
C LEU A 19 -2.97 -19.62 -19.40
N MET A 20 -1.80 -20.18 -19.68
CA MET A 20 -0.53 -19.78 -19.07
C MET A 20 0.22 -18.72 -19.90
N GLY A 21 -0.46 -18.11 -20.87
CA GLY A 21 0.03 -16.93 -21.56
C GLY A 21 -0.17 -15.71 -20.67
N ASN A 22 0.92 -15.22 -20.08
CA ASN A 22 1.03 -13.91 -19.44
C ASN A 22 -0.24 -13.47 -18.68
N LEU A 23 -0.47 -14.04 -17.50
CA LEU A 23 -1.08 -13.21 -16.45
C LEU A 23 -0.10 -12.06 -16.28
N ALA A 24 -0.36 -10.93 -16.95
CA ALA A 24 0.34 -9.69 -16.69
C ALA A 24 0.28 -9.51 -15.19
N GLN A 25 1.42 -9.70 -14.53
CA GLN A 25 1.52 -9.64 -13.08
C GLN A 25 0.97 -8.26 -12.72
N ALA A 26 -0.15 -8.22 -11.98
CA ALA A 26 -0.85 -6.97 -11.74
C ALA A 26 0.12 -5.97 -11.12
N ASN A 27 0.19 -4.77 -11.71
CA ASN A 27 1.19 -3.75 -11.39
C ASN A 27 1.32 -3.53 -9.88
N LEU A 28 2.57 -3.40 -9.42
CA LEU A 28 2.89 -3.04 -8.05
C LEU A 28 2.43 -1.61 -7.81
N TRP A 29 1.84 -1.30 -6.65
CA TRP A 29 1.25 0.03 -6.41
C TRP A 29 2.25 1.18 -6.63
N TRP A 30 3.54 0.92 -6.45
CA TRP A 30 4.63 1.89 -6.52
C TRP A 30 5.32 2.02 -7.90
N GLU A 31 4.91 1.24 -8.91
CA GLU A 31 5.44 1.35 -10.28
C GLU A 31 4.98 2.65 -10.96
N ALA A 32 3.70 3.00 -10.82
CA ALA A 32 3.14 4.28 -11.24
C ALA A 32 2.11 4.75 -10.21
N PRO A 33 2.58 5.17 -9.02
CA PRO A 33 1.73 5.40 -7.86
C PRO A 33 0.77 6.55 -8.11
N ALA A 34 -0.47 6.33 -7.72
CA ALA A 34 -1.51 7.34 -7.69
C ALA A 34 -2.34 7.19 -6.41
N LEU A 35 -2.86 8.31 -5.92
CA LEU A 35 -3.99 8.29 -5.00
C LEU A 35 -5.22 7.81 -5.78
N LYS A 36 -5.82 6.70 -5.33
CA LYS A 36 -7.09 6.21 -5.88
C LYS A 36 -8.22 7.09 -5.41
N TYR A 37 -8.33 7.23 -4.10
CA TYR A 37 -9.23 8.11 -3.37
C TYR A 37 -8.77 8.20 -1.91
N ASP A 38 -9.37 9.10 -1.14
CA ASP A 38 -9.21 9.17 0.32
C ASP A 38 -10.56 9.07 1.04
N GLU A 39 -10.62 8.29 2.12
CA GLU A 39 -11.81 8.12 2.94
C GLU A 39 -11.73 8.99 4.19
N ARG A 40 -12.81 9.72 4.50
CA ARG A 40 -12.84 10.56 5.70
C ARG A 40 -13.17 9.71 6.92
N LEU A 41 -12.31 9.74 7.94
CA LEU A 41 -12.64 9.11 9.22
C LEU A 41 -13.61 9.98 10.02
N VAL A 42 -14.88 9.57 10.04
CA VAL A 42 -15.93 10.23 10.82
C VAL A 42 -15.82 9.84 12.29
N GLY A 43 -16.04 10.80 13.19
CA GLY A 43 -16.11 10.54 14.63
C GLY A 43 -14.76 10.39 15.34
N SER A 44 -13.63 10.64 14.66
CA SER A 44 -12.31 10.57 15.30
C SER A 44 -12.18 11.66 16.36
N THR A 45 -11.83 11.27 17.58
CA THR A 45 -11.61 12.19 18.70
C THR A 45 -10.14 12.53 18.93
N ALA A 46 -9.24 12.06 18.07
CA ALA A 46 -7.79 12.17 18.28
C ALA A 46 -7.06 12.74 17.06
N SER A 47 -5.85 13.27 17.29
CA SER A 47 -5.11 14.12 16.36
C SER A 47 -3.81 13.51 15.81
N ASP A 48 -3.47 12.27 16.18
CA ASP A 48 -2.16 11.70 15.87
C ASP A 48 -2.22 10.17 15.69
N PRO A 49 -2.70 9.69 14.53
CA PRO A 49 -2.73 8.27 14.21
C PRO A 49 -1.30 7.70 14.24
N HIS A 50 -1.15 6.49 14.78
CA HIS A 50 0.15 5.83 14.97
C HIS A 50 0.26 4.52 14.21
N TYR A 51 -0.43 3.46 14.64
CA TYR A 51 -0.26 2.14 14.00
C TYR A 51 -1.53 1.65 13.32
N MET A 52 -1.32 0.90 12.23
CA MET A 52 -2.34 0.14 11.53
C MET A 52 -1.81 -1.25 11.20
N GLY A 53 -2.73 -2.20 11.07
CA GLY A 53 -2.43 -3.57 10.74
C GLY A 53 -3.55 -4.19 9.95
N LYS A 54 -3.19 -5.06 9.01
CA LYS A 54 -4.12 -5.94 8.31
C LYS A 54 -4.10 -7.34 8.91
N ASP A 55 -5.12 -8.12 8.62
CA ASP A 55 -5.16 -9.53 8.97
C ASP A 55 -4.33 -10.37 7.99
N GLU A 56 -4.18 -11.65 8.33
CA GLU A 56 -3.40 -12.63 7.58
C GLU A 56 -3.88 -12.86 6.14
N ALA A 57 -5.16 -12.57 5.85
CA ALA A 57 -5.82 -12.91 4.59
C ALA A 57 -6.28 -11.70 3.76
N ASP A 58 -5.81 -10.49 4.07
CA ASP A 58 -6.22 -9.24 3.41
C ASP A 58 -7.75 -9.06 3.38
N GLN A 59 -8.45 -9.43 4.45
CA GLN A 59 -9.89 -9.22 4.58
C GLN A 59 -10.21 -7.93 5.33
N HIS A 60 -9.39 -7.61 6.33
CA HIS A 60 -9.63 -6.58 7.31
C HIS A 60 -8.39 -5.68 7.46
N LEU A 61 -8.62 -4.38 7.48
CA LEU A 61 -7.65 -3.38 7.88
C LEU A 61 -8.14 -2.72 9.17
N ALA A 62 -7.35 -2.79 10.23
CA ALA A 62 -7.63 -2.13 11.49
C ALA A 62 -6.66 -0.96 11.70
N MET A 63 -7.16 0.15 12.24
CA MET A 63 -6.36 1.33 12.55
C MET A 63 -6.91 2.05 13.78
N VAL A 64 -6.03 2.80 14.45
CA VAL A 64 -6.40 3.66 15.58
C VAL A 64 -5.82 5.07 15.41
N THR A 65 -6.55 6.06 15.93
CA THR A 65 -6.28 7.47 15.61
C THR A 65 -5.54 8.29 16.67
N GLY A 66 -4.94 7.74 17.74
CA GLY A 66 -4.36 8.68 18.72
C GLY A 66 -3.36 8.31 19.79
N SER A 67 -2.49 9.31 20.02
CA SER A 67 -1.75 9.57 21.26
C SER A 67 -2.52 10.55 22.14
N GLY A 68 -3.19 10.09 23.21
CA GLY A 68 -3.96 10.95 24.14
C GLY A 68 -5.47 10.65 24.23
N GLY A 69 -5.91 9.61 23.52
CA GLY A 69 -7.29 9.19 23.31
C GLY A 69 -7.35 8.55 21.92
N GLY A 70 -8.30 7.67 21.60
CA GLY A 70 -8.30 6.99 20.31
C GLY A 70 -9.67 6.50 19.85
N THR A 71 -9.88 6.55 18.55
CA THR A 71 -10.97 5.86 17.86
C THR A 71 -10.37 4.70 17.08
N ALA A 72 -10.88 3.50 17.29
CA ALA A 72 -10.54 2.31 16.52
C ALA A 72 -11.51 2.20 15.34
N TYR A 73 -10.98 1.87 14.17
CA TYR A 73 -11.74 1.61 12.95
C TYR A 73 -11.37 0.24 12.39
N LEU A 74 -12.38 -0.45 11.87
CA LEU A 74 -12.23 -1.68 11.13
C LEU A 74 -12.82 -1.51 9.73
N TYR A 75 -12.02 -1.73 8.69
CA TYR A 75 -12.44 -1.66 7.30
C TYR A 75 -12.30 -3.01 6.59
N SER A 76 -13.11 -3.22 5.55
CA SER A 76 -12.93 -4.33 4.61
C SER A 76 -11.90 -3.93 3.55
N ILE A 77 -10.80 -4.68 3.43
CA ILE A 77 -9.82 -4.46 2.36
C ILE A 77 -10.45 -4.72 0.97
N PRO A 78 -11.26 -5.78 0.76
CA PRO A 78 -12.00 -5.95 -0.49
C PRO A 78 -12.87 -4.74 -0.86
N ALA A 79 -13.59 -4.15 0.10
CA ALA A 79 -14.38 -2.95 -0.15
C ALA A 79 -13.49 -1.73 -0.50
N LEU A 80 -12.41 -1.52 0.26
CA LEU A 80 -11.46 -0.43 0.00
C LEU A 80 -10.82 -0.53 -1.40
N THR A 81 -10.40 -1.73 -1.77
CA THR A 81 -9.73 -1.96 -3.06
C THR A 81 -10.69 -1.94 -4.24
N ALA A 82 -11.99 -2.21 -4.04
CA ALA A 82 -13.02 -2.14 -5.08
C ALA A 82 -13.58 -0.72 -5.30
N ALA A 83 -13.62 0.12 -4.27
CA ALA A 83 -14.21 1.46 -4.32
C ALA A 83 -13.58 2.38 -5.38
N ALA A 84 -14.37 3.32 -5.90
CA ALA A 84 -13.96 4.21 -7.00
C ALA A 84 -13.84 5.67 -6.57
N SER A 85 -14.50 6.07 -5.48
CA SER A 85 -14.50 7.42 -4.94
C SER A 85 -14.47 7.48 -3.41
N SER A 86 -14.15 8.67 -2.91
CA SER A 86 -14.23 9.03 -1.48
C SER A 86 -15.65 8.92 -0.95
N ASN A 87 -15.80 8.43 0.29
CA ASN A 87 -17.06 8.16 0.98
C ASN A 87 -17.88 6.99 0.42
N ASP A 88 -17.32 6.20 -0.50
CA ASP A 88 -17.93 4.96 -0.99
C ASP A 88 -17.85 3.84 0.06
N VAL A 89 -16.94 3.94 1.03
CA VAL A 89 -16.64 2.85 1.98
C VAL A 89 -16.83 3.33 3.42
N ALA A 90 -17.85 2.78 4.07
CA ALA A 90 -17.99 2.90 5.52
C ALA A 90 -17.10 1.88 6.26
N PRO A 91 -16.61 2.21 7.47
CA PRO A 91 -16.00 1.19 8.32
C PRO A 91 -17.04 0.11 8.66
N ILE A 92 -16.59 -1.15 8.74
CA ILE A 92 -17.39 -2.27 9.26
C ILE A 92 -17.85 -1.94 10.67
N ALA A 93 -16.94 -1.43 11.50
CA ALA A 93 -17.22 -1.04 12.87
C ALA A 93 -16.24 0.07 13.30
N GLN A 94 -16.66 0.86 14.29
CA GLN A 94 -15.83 1.87 14.94
C GLN A 94 -16.16 1.96 16.44
N GLY A 95 -15.21 2.42 17.25
CA GLY A 95 -15.42 2.63 18.68
C GLY A 95 -14.42 3.60 19.28
N ASN A 96 -14.84 4.38 20.27
CA ASN A 96 -13.98 5.35 20.96
C ASN A 96 -13.51 4.78 22.30
N HIS A 97 -12.25 5.02 22.65
CA HIS A 97 -11.67 4.50 23.89
C HIS A 97 -12.47 4.84 25.17
N VAL A 98 -13.15 6.00 25.21
CA VAL A 98 -14.01 6.40 26.35
C VAL A 98 -15.19 5.46 26.58
N ASP A 99 -15.62 4.75 25.54
CA ASP A 99 -16.74 3.81 25.60
C ASP A 99 -16.26 2.40 26.03
N TYR A 100 -14.95 2.13 26.00
CA TYR A 100 -14.37 0.79 26.21
C TYR A 100 -13.21 0.81 27.23
N TRP A 101 -12.26 -0.13 27.14
CA TRP A 101 -11.14 -0.29 28.08
C TRP A 101 -9.80 0.10 27.48
N GLY A 102 -8.83 0.36 28.35
CA GLY A 102 -7.55 0.93 27.97
C GLY A 102 -7.67 2.42 27.65
N THR A 103 -6.58 3.16 27.87
CA THR A 103 -6.54 4.59 27.57
C THR A 103 -5.45 4.87 26.55
N LYS A 104 -5.69 5.82 25.63
CA LYS A 104 -4.72 6.21 24.59
C LYS A 104 -4.34 5.05 23.64
N TRP A 105 -5.32 4.53 22.89
CA TRP A 105 -5.08 3.48 21.89
C TRP A 105 -4.20 3.99 20.74
N LYS A 106 -2.99 3.44 20.65
CA LYS A 106 -1.98 3.82 19.65
C LYS A 106 -1.76 2.76 18.58
N GLY A 107 -2.00 1.49 18.90
CA GLY A 107 -1.97 0.44 17.88
C GLY A 107 -3.11 -0.54 17.97
N VAL A 108 -3.07 -1.49 17.04
CA VAL A 108 -4.13 -2.44 16.83
C VAL A 108 -3.60 -3.63 16.04
N ALA A 109 -4.06 -4.82 16.42
CA ALA A 109 -3.87 -6.05 15.68
C ALA A 109 -5.23 -6.62 15.30
N VAL A 110 -5.33 -7.26 14.14
CA VAL A 110 -6.56 -7.92 13.67
C VAL A 110 -6.23 -9.31 13.16
N SER A 111 -7.08 -10.29 13.50
CA SER A 111 -6.99 -11.65 13.01
C SER A 111 -8.37 -12.12 12.57
N SER A 112 -8.48 -12.49 11.29
CA SER A 112 -9.72 -13.04 10.74
C SER A 112 -10.00 -14.43 11.31
N ARG A 113 -8.96 -15.23 11.54
CA ARG A 113 -9.06 -16.57 12.13
C ARG A 113 -9.60 -16.55 13.55
N LEU A 114 -9.07 -15.68 14.40
CA LEU A 114 -9.62 -15.48 15.75
C LEU A 114 -10.95 -14.74 15.70
N ARG A 115 -11.25 -14.05 14.59
CA ARG A 115 -12.37 -13.13 14.42
C ARG A 115 -12.31 -11.97 15.40
N ARG A 116 -11.10 -11.53 15.76
CA ARG A 116 -10.87 -10.47 16.75
C ARG A 116 -9.96 -9.37 16.24
N VAL A 117 -10.23 -8.17 16.77
CA VAL A 117 -9.35 -7.01 16.77
C VAL A 117 -8.92 -6.80 18.22
N LEU A 118 -7.67 -6.43 18.46
CA LEU A 118 -7.14 -6.13 19.80
C LEU A 118 -6.39 -4.81 19.74
N THR A 119 -6.68 -3.89 20.66
CA THR A 119 -5.97 -2.61 20.73
C THR A 119 -4.68 -2.73 21.52
N GLY A 120 -3.67 -1.96 21.11
CA GLY A 120 -2.49 -1.61 21.91
C GLY A 120 -2.63 -0.20 22.46
N GLN A 121 -2.02 0.09 23.60
CA GLN A 121 -2.24 1.30 24.38
C GLN A 121 -1.01 1.76 25.18
N THR A 122 -0.95 3.07 25.42
CA THR A 122 0.12 3.74 26.20
C THR A 122 -0.43 4.51 27.40
N GLY A 123 -1.56 4.05 27.90
CA GLY A 123 -2.33 4.63 28.97
C GLY A 123 -1.79 4.36 30.35
N ASP A 124 -2.69 4.49 31.32
CA ASP A 124 -2.39 4.36 32.75
C ASP A 124 -2.77 2.98 33.30
N LEU A 125 -3.50 2.16 32.51
CA LEU A 125 -3.82 0.77 32.81
C LEU A 125 -3.36 -0.15 31.66
N PRO A 126 -2.88 -1.37 31.96
CA PRO A 126 -2.41 -2.36 30.98
C PRO A 126 -3.56 -3.11 30.27
N ASP A 127 -4.76 -2.51 30.28
CA ASP A 127 -6.00 -3.06 29.74
C ASP A 127 -6.08 -2.86 28.24
N HIS A 128 -6.47 -3.89 27.51
CA HIS A 128 -6.63 -3.89 26.06
C HIS A 128 -8.09 -4.16 25.72
N THR A 129 -8.63 -3.51 24.68
CA THR A 129 -9.98 -3.86 24.23
C THR A 129 -9.90 -4.86 23.11
N SER A 130 -10.58 -5.99 23.30
CA SER A 130 -10.83 -6.93 22.21
C SER A 130 -12.21 -6.67 21.60
N PHE A 131 -12.26 -6.54 20.28
CA PHE A 131 -13.47 -6.37 19.48
C PHE A 131 -13.69 -7.55 18.54
N PRO A 132 -14.93 -7.85 18.12
CA PRO A 132 -15.17 -8.77 17.03
C PRO A 132 -14.84 -8.10 15.68
N VAL A 133 -14.50 -8.87 14.66
CA VAL A 133 -14.33 -8.36 13.27
C VAL A 133 -15.67 -8.02 12.57
N THR A 134 -16.75 -7.90 13.33
CA THR A 134 -18.11 -7.63 12.85
C THR A 134 -18.75 -6.53 13.69
N ALA A 135 -19.68 -5.77 13.10
CA ALA A 135 -20.54 -4.85 13.84
C ALA A 135 -21.81 -5.53 14.40
N PRO A 136 -22.50 -4.87 15.37
CA PRO A 136 -22.05 -3.70 16.11
C PRO A 136 -21.04 -4.06 17.21
N TRP A 137 -20.19 -3.11 17.61
CA TRP A 137 -19.38 -3.22 18.82
C TRP A 137 -20.19 -2.73 20.02
N LEU A 138 -20.39 -3.61 21.00
CA LEU A 138 -21.21 -3.36 22.19
C LEU A 138 -20.41 -3.75 23.43
N LYS A 139 -20.15 -2.76 24.29
CA LYS A 139 -19.42 -2.92 25.55
C LYS A 139 -20.05 -4.02 26.40
N ASP A 140 -19.23 -4.92 26.94
CA ASP A 140 -19.61 -6.03 27.83
C ASP A 140 -20.52 -7.09 27.19
N VAL A 141 -20.86 -6.96 25.91
CA VAL A 141 -21.70 -7.93 25.18
C VAL A 141 -20.84 -8.76 24.23
N ASN A 142 -20.08 -8.09 23.36
CA ASN A 142 -19.22 -8.74 22.39
C ASN A 142 -17.81 -8.13 22.31
N THR A 143 -17.57 -7.05 23.07
CA THR A 143 -16.26 -6.46 23.31
C THR A 143 -15.86 -6.67 24.76
N PHE A 144 -14.58 -6.94 25.00
CA PHE A 144 -14.11 -7.39 26.31
C PHE A 144 -12.79 -6.73 26.72
N ASN A 145 -12.63 -6.50 28.03
CA ASN A 145 -11.37 -6.09 28.63
C ASN A 145 -10.40 -7.28 28.69
N VAL A 146 -9.31 -7.21 27.94
CA VAL A 146 -8.27 -8.22 27.91
C VAL A 146 -7.01 -7.67 28.57
N THR A 147 -6.48 -8.41 29.54
CA THR A 147 -5.20 -8.11 30.19
C THR A 147 -4.13 -9.12 29.78
N ASN A 148 -2.89 -8.81 30.14
CA ASN A 148 -1.72 -9.66 29.91
C ASN A 148 -1.13 -10.18 31.23
N ASP A 149 -0.37 -11.28 31.18
CA ASP A 149 0.44 -11.80 32.29
C ASP A 149 1.93 -11.75 31.91
N PRO A 150 2.81 -11.01 32.64
CA PRO A 150 2.54 -10.31 33.89
C PRO A 150 1.73 -9.03 33.70
N THR A 151 0.80 -8.77 34.62
CA THR A 151 -0.29 -7.78 34.57
C THR A 151 0.08 -6.31 34.35
N ASN A 152 1.32 -5.95 34.02
CA ASN A 152 1.78 -4.56 33.91
C ASN A 152 2.62 -4.27 32.66
N ILE A 153 2.37 -4.97 31.54
CA ILE A 153 2.96 -4.60 30.25
C ILE A 153 1.99 -3.74 29.43
N TYR A 154 2.50 -2.58 29.02
CA TYR A 154 1.85 -1.65 28.11
C TYR A 154 2.60 -1.73 26.79
N PHE A 155 1.88 -2.01 25.72
CA PHE A 155 2.44 -2.10 24.38
C PHE A 155 1.59 -1.26 23.44
N ASP A 156 2.23 -0.61 22.48
CA ASP A 156 1.53 0.17 21.47
C ASP A 156 1.64 -0.46 20.08
N GLY A 157 2.81 -0.96 19.69
CA GLY A 157 2.95 -1.80 18.50
C GLY A 157 2.56 -3.25 18.79
N CYS A 158 1.63 -3.82 18.00
CA CYS A 158 1.28 -5.23 18.11
C CYS A 158 0.78 -5.83 16.79
N SER A 159 0.95 -7.15 16.64
CA SER A 159 0.52 -7.91 15.45
C SER A 159 0.26 -9.36 15.83
N PHE A 160 -0.84 -9.95 15.34
CA PHE A 160 -1.08 -11.38 15.49
C PHE A 160 -0.14 -12.16 14.57
N SER A 161 0.33 -13.30 15.05
CA SER A 161 0.82 -14.37 14.17
C SER A 161 -0.27 -14.72 13.14
N PRO A 162 0.09 -15.12 11.91
CA PRO A 162 -0.88 -15.62 10.95
C PRO A 162 -1.65 -16.86 11.42
N SER A 163 -1.10 -17.60 12.39
CA SER A 163 -1.80 -18.71 13.01
C SER A 163 -2.89 -18.28 14.00
N GLY A 164 -2.83 -17.05 14.51
CA GLY A 164 -3.67 -16.53 15.59
C GLY A 164 -3.29 -17.05 16.98
N GLU A 165 -2.38 -18.01 17.09
CA GLU A 165 -2.00 -18.62 18.39
C GLU A 165 -1.12 -17.68 19.22
N HIS A 166 -0.44 -16.76 18.54
CA HIS A 166 0.45 -15.78 19.15
C HIS A 166 0.09 -14.34 18.78
N LEU A 167 0.40 -13.44 19.71
CA LEU A 167 0.51 -12.00 19.46
C LEU A 167 1.96 -11.60 19.70
N TYR A 168 2.49 -10.72 18.88
CA TYR A 168 3.78 -10.08 19.10
C TYR A 168 3.56 -8.61 19.42
N SER A 169 4.28 -8.09 20.40
CA SER A 169 4.19 -6.67 20.77
C SER A 169 5.54 -6.09 21.15
N ASP A 170 5.65 -4.77 21.04
CA ASP A 170 6.71 -4.04 21.73
C ASP A 170 6.40 -3.89 23.22
N VAL A 171 7.23 -3.14 23.93
CA VAL A 171 7.02 -2.77 25.33
C VAL A 171 7.16 -1.26 25.47
N TYR A 172 6.05 -0.54 25.47
CA TYR A 172 6.03 0.90 25.70
C TYR A 172 6.40 1.24 27.16
N LYS A 173 5.81 0.50 28.11
CA LYS A 173 6.05 0.61 29.55
C LYS A 173 5.93 -0.77 30.19
N SER A 174 6.75 -1.01 31.21
CA SER A 174 6.73 -2.20 32.03
C SER A 174 7.06 -1.79 33.47
N ASP A 175 6.32 -2.32 34.43
CA ASP A 175 6.68 -2.21 35.86
C ASP A 175 7.60 -3.37 36.29
N ASN A 176 7.85 -4.34 35.40
CA ASN A 176 8.79 -5.44 35.62
C ASN A 176 10.18 -5.06 35.08
N PRO A 177 11.21 -4.88 35.95
CA PRO A 177 12.54 -4.48 35.51
C PRO A 177 13.26 -5.55 34.66
N ALA A 178 12.83 -6.81 34.70
CA ALA A 178 13.36 -7.88 33.84
C ALA A 178 12.89 -7.77 32.37
N ILE A 179 11.88 -6.94 32.10
CA ILE A 179 11.33 -6.69 30.76
C ILE A 179 11.57 -5.20 30.45
N PRO A 180 12.74 -4.84 29.89
CA PRO A 180 13.08 -3.45 29.67
C PRO A 180 12.16 -2.82 28.62
N ARG A 181 11.68 -1.60 28.90
CA ARG A 181 10.87 -0.84 27.94
C ARG A 181 11.67 -0.50 26.68
N ARG A 182 10.96 -0.25 25.58
CA ARG A 182 11.42 0.24 24.27
C ARG A 182 12.31 -0.71 23.48
N THR A 183 13.08 -1.57 24.12
CA THR A 183 14.04 -2.45 23.45
C THR A 183 13.58 -3.90 23.38
N THR A 184 12.36 -4.19 23.83
CA THR A 184 11.85 -5.55 23.99
C THR A 184 10.70 -5.86 23.06
N ILE A 185 10.72 -7.07 22.50
CA ILE A 185 9.58 -7.70 21.84
C ILE A 185 9.10 -8.86 22.72
N ILE A 186 7.79 -8.95 22.95
CA ILE A 186 7.19 -10.07 23.65
C ILE A 186 6.39 -10.90 22.65
N LYS A 187 6.61 -12.21 22.69
CA LYS A 187 5.72 -13.21 22.13
C LYS A 187 4.73 -13.63 23.20
N TRP A 188 3.45 -13.46 22.93
CA TRP A 188 2.36 -13.85 23.81
C TRP A 188 1.70 -15.13 23.29
N ASN A 189 1.28 -16.03 24.18
CA ASN A 189 0.22 -16.98 23.84
C ASN A 189 -1.11 -16.25 23.91
N VAL A 190 -1.90 -16.35 22.84
CA VAL A 190 -3.28 -15.88 22.82
C VAL A 190 -4.15 -16.99 23.41
N THR A 191 -4.85 -16.68 24.49
CA THR A 191 -5.65 -17.67 25.23
C THR A 191 -7.13 -17.44 25.00
N ASN A 192 -7.70 -16.39 25.60
CA ASN A 192 -9.11 -16.05 25.46
C ASN A 192 -9.29 -14.55 25.22
N LEU A 193 -9.87 -14.22 24.06
CA LEU A 193 -10.22 -12.85 23.67
C LEU A 193 -11.74 -12.63 23.62
N LEU A 194 -12.53 -13.61 24.06
CA LEU A 194 -13.99 -13.67 23.99
C LEU A 194 -14.67 -13.46 25.36
N SER A 195 -13.90 -13.11 26.39
CA SER A 195 -14.42 -12.69 27.68
C SER A 195 -13.42 -11.77 28.37
N GLY A 196 -13.85 -11.09 29.44
CA GLY A 196 -12.95 -10.29 30.26
C GLY A 196 -11.91 -11.16 31.01
N GLY A 197 -10.69 -10.65 31.19
CA GLY A 197 -9.63 -11.29 31.97
C GLY A 197 -8.30 -11.40 31.23
N ILE A 198 -7.42 -12.30 31.71
CA ILE A 198 -6.11 -12.55 31.09
C ILE A 198 -6.35 -13.26 29.76
N GLY A 199 -6.10 -12.54 28.66
CA GLY A 199 -6.18 -13.09 27.30
C GLY A 199 -4.80 -13.30 26.66
N LEU A 200 -3.75 -12.74 27.25
CA LEU A 200 -2.37 -12.86 26.79
C LEU A 200 -1.49 -13.38 27.92
N THR A 201 -0.75 -14.46 27.68
CA THR A 201 0.25 -14.96 28.64
C THR A 201 1.62 -14.91 28.00
N THR A 202 2.64 -14.45 28.73
CA THR A 202 4.00 -14.35 28.18
C THR A 202 4.50 -15.73 27.76
N ASN A 203 4.91 -15.86 26.49
CA ASN A 203 5.54 -17.08 25.95
C ASN A 203 7.06 -16.93 25.90
N ALA A 204 7.55 -15.84 25.30
CA ALA A 204 8.97 -15.55 25.17
C ALA A 204 9.21 -14.04 25.12
N VAL A 205 10.42 -13.63 25.51
CA VAL A 205 10.85 -12.24 25.55
C VAL A 205 12.17 -12.12 24.80
N ALA A 206 12.26 -11.16 23.89
CA ALA A 206 13.46 -10.87 23.12
C ALA A 206 13.92 -9.43 23.38
N ILE A 207 15.17 -9.26 23.81
CA ILE A 207 15.82 -7.95 23.92
C ILE A 207 16.56 -7.70 22.60
N THR A 208 16.23 -6.60 21.95
CA THR A 208 16.74 -6.20 20.63
C THR A 208 17.99 -5.32 20.76
N SER A 209 18.73 -5.16 19.67
CA SER A 209 19.87 -4.23 19.62
C SER A 209 19.48 -2.75 19.45
N LEU A 210 18.20 -2.47 19.25
CA LEU A 210 17.68 -1.11 19.01
C LEU A 210 17.48 -0.37 20.32
N SER A 211 17.67 0.95 20.33
CA SER A 211 17.38 1.76 21.52
C SER A 211 15.88 2.00 21.74
N ARG A 212 15.09 1.95 20.67
CA ARG A 212 13.62 1.98 20.71
C ARG A 212 12.98 1.37 19.48
N ILE A 213 12.04 0.46 19.74
CA ILE A 213 11.10 -0.10 18.79
C ILE A 213 9.89 0.83 18.70
N ARG A 214 9.42 1.11 17.47
CA ARG A 214 8.18 1.84 17.23
C ARG A 214 7.07 0.97 16.65
N ASN A 215 7.39 -0.14 15.99
CA ASN A 215 6.37 -0.97 15.35
C ASN A 215 6.72 -2.44 15.45
N VAL A 216 5.69 -3.29 15.38
CA VAL A 216 5.84 -4.74 15.33
C VAL A 216 4.86 -5.28 14.30
N SER A 217 5.38 -6.04 13.32
CA SER A 217 4.59 -6.72 12.29
C SER A 217 5.02 -8.18 12.21
N ALA A 218 4.08 -9.12 12.16
CA ALA A 218 4.40 -10.54 12.05
C ALA A 218 3.89 -11.13 10.73
N TYR A 219 4.71 -11.95 10.08
CA TYR A 219 4.37 -12.63 8.82
C TYR A 219 4.84 -14.07 8.82
N ALA A 220 4.11 -14.94 8.12
CA ALA A 220 4.47 -16.35 7.95
C ALA A 220 5.29 -16.49 6.67
N ILE A 221 6.60 -16.73 6.80
CA ILE A 221 7.53 -16.84 5.69
C ILE A 221 8.38 -18.10 5.91
N GLY A 222 8.48 -18.95 4.89
CA GLY A 222 9.21 -20.21 5.00
C GLY A 222 8.64 -21.17 6.07
N GLY A 223 7.35 -21.09 6.37
CA GLY A 223 6.68 -21.95 7.36
C GLY A 223 6.87 -21.54 8.82
N LYS A 224 7.40 -20.34 9.08
CA LYS A 224 7.63 -19.80 10.43
C LYS A 224 7.15 -18.36 10.55
N ASP A 225 6.86 -17.93 11.77
CA ASP A 225 6.53 -16.55 12.09
C ASP A 225 7.83 -15.73 12.22
N LEU A 226 7.96 -14.71 11.39
CA LEU A 226 9.04 -13.72 11.46
C LEU A 226 8.48 -12.37 11.89
N VAL A 227 9.19 -11.69 12.79
CA VAL A 227 8.73 -10.46 13.44
C VAL A 227 9.60 -9.28 13.02
N TYR A 228 9.00 -8.30 12.36
CA TYR A 228 9.68 -7.16 11.73
C TYR A 228 9.41 -5.86 12.49
N TYR A 229 10.45 -5.05 12.66
CA TYR A 229 10.40 -3.84 13.48
C TYR A 229 11.52 -2.86 13.10
N GLY A 230 11.31 -1.58 13.41
CA GLY A 230 12.23 -0.50 13.09
C GLY A 230 12.69 0.29 14.32
N GLU A 231 13.87 0.90 14.18
CA GLU A 231 14.44 1.81 15.16
C GLU A 231 13.80 3.19 15.07
N GLY A 232 13.24 3.67 16.17
CA GLY A 232 12.70 5.02 16.24
C GLY A 232 12.93 5.65 17.60
N ASP A 233 14.13 6.16 17.81
CA ASP A 233 14.52 6.91 18.99
C ASP A 233 14.97 8.31 18.59
N ASP A 234 14.08 9.27 18.81
CA ASP A 234 14.30 10.68 18.52
C ASP A 234 15.46 11.27 19.34
N THR A 235 15.82 10.64 20.46
CA THR A 235 16.96 11.05 21.29
C THR A 235 18.32 10.74 20.65
N LEU A 236 18.37 9.87 19.62
CA LEU A 236 19.59 9.59 18.87
C LEU A 236 20.00 10.73 17.93
N GLY A 237 19.17 11.78 17.79
CA GLY A 237 19.42 12.88 16.87
C GLY A 237 19.47 12.41 15.41
N VAL A 238 20.20 13.16 14.57
CA VAL A 238 20.40 12.82 13.16
C VAL A 238 21.46 11.71 13.07
N SER A 239 21.00 10.46 13.04
CA SER A 239 21.86 9.28 12.98
C SER A 239 21.19 8.17 12.17
N VAL A 240 21.98 7.22 11.70
CA VAL A 240 21.52 6.06 10.93
C VAL A 240 20.49 5.25 11.72
N ARG A 241 19.52 4.64 11.03
CA ARG A 241 18.46 3.81 11.64
C ARG A 241 18.43 2.41 11.06
N LYS A 242 17.99 1.44 11.85
CA LYS A 242 17.94 0.03 11.46
C LYS A 242 16.51 -0.51 11.37
N ALA A 243 16.24 -1.28 10.31
CA ALA A 243 15.10 -2.17 10.23
C ALA A 243 15.60 -3.61 10.46
N CYS A 244 14.90 -4.34 11.33
CA CYS A 244 15.32 -5.67 11.79
C CYS A 244 14.18 -6.69 11.63
N VAL A 245 14.58 -7.96 11.69
CA VAL A 245 13.68 -9.09 11.87
C VAL A 245 14.18 -9.96 13.02
N TYR A 246 13.25 -10.50 13.80
CA TYR A 246 13.54 -11.47 14.85
C TYR A 246 12.88 -12.80 14.51
N ASP A 247 13.67 -13.87 14.59
CA ASP A 247 13.20 -15.25 14.52
C ASP A 247 13.14 -15.82 15.94
N PHE A 248 11.93 -15.94 16.48
CA PHE A 248 11.70 -16.50 17.83
C PHE A 248 12.00 -17.99 17.93
N ALA A 249 11.99 -18.74 16.82
CA ALA A 249 12.36 -20.16 16.83
C ALA A 249 13.88 -20.33 16.96
N LEU A 250 14.65 -19.42 16.37
CA LEU A 250 16.12 -19.42 16.43
C LEU A 250 16.69 -18.52 17.54
N GLY A 251 15.87 -17.67 18.17
CA GLY A 251 16.32 -16.68 19.15
C GLY A 251 17.29 -15.66 18.58
N THR A 252 17.17 -15.33 17.28
CA THR A 252 18.16 -14.53 16.54
C THR A 252 17.53 -13.27 15.96
N GLU A 253 18.19 -12.13 16.17
CA GLU A 253 17.91 -10.87 15.48
C GLU A 253 18.79 -10.74 14.23
N THR A 254 18.21 -10.31 13.11
CA THR A 254 18.95 -9.96 11.89
C THR A 254 18.63 -8.52 11.49
N VAL A 255 19.68 -7.73 11.23
CA VAL A 255 19.52 -6.40 10.63
C VAL A 255 19.25 -6.58 9.14
N LEU A 256 18.08 -6.16 8.69
CA LEU A 256 17.65 -6.25 7.30
C LEU A 256 18.18 -5.07 6.48
N ALA A 257 17.97 -3.85 6.99
CA ALA A 257 18.36 -2.63 6.29
C ALA A 257 18.93 -1.62 7.28
N THR A 258 19.97 -0.93 6.83
CA THR A 258 20.56 0.22 7.52
C THR A 258 20.29 1.44 6.67
N LEU A 259 19.50 2.37 7.19
CA LEU A 259 19.02 3.54 6.46
C LEU A 259 19.82 4.77 6.89
N ASP A 260 20.66 5.26 5.98
CA ASP A 260 21.41 6.49 6.16
C ASP A 260 20.78 7.63 5.35
N ARG A 261 20.07 8.50 6.07
CA ARG A 261 19.51 9.76 5.54
C ARG A 261 20.11 10.97 6.27
N THR A 262 21.25 10.78 6.95
CA THR A 262 21.83 11.81 7.83
C THR A 262 22.35 13.03 7.08
N GLY A 263 22.66 12.88 5.78
CA GLY A 263 23.05 13.97 4.89
C GLY A 263 21.91 14.65 4.14
N GLU A 264 20.65 14.21 4.31
CA GLU A 264 19.52 14.81 3.61
C GLU A 264 19.21 16.22 4.15
N THR A 265 19.06 17.19 3.24
CA THR A 265 18.83 18.58 3.63
C THR A 265 17.46 18.75 4.29
N GLY A 266 17.44 19.36 5.48
CA GLY A 266 16.21 19.68 6.21
C GLY A 266 15.65 18.53 7.05
N VAL A 267 16.26 17.34 7.02
CA VAL A 267 15.86 16.18 7.83
C VAL A 267 16.33 16.37 9.28
N ILE A 268 15.43 16.18 10.24
CA ILE A 268 15.74 16.19 11.67
C ILE A 268 15.74 14.77 12.25
N GLY A 269 16.29 14.59 13.46
CA GLY A 269 16.43 13.26 14.07
C GLY A 269 15.12 12.46 14.18
N ALA A 270 14.01 13.14 14.48
CA ALA A 270 12.69 12.51 14.57
C ALA A 270 12.13 12.09 13.21
N ASP A 271 12.57 12.69 12.10
CA ASP A 271 12.12 12.30 10.75
C ASP A 271 12.67 10.93 10.37
N LEU A 272 13.82 10.55 10.92
CA LEU A 272 14.52 9.30 10.64
C LEU A 272 13.85 8.10 11.30
N ASP A 273 13.10 8.29 12.38
CA ASP A 273 12.44 7.22 13.13
C ASP A 273 11.68 6.30 12.16
N ILE A 274 12.03 5.00 12.14
CA ILE A 274 11.35 4.01 11.33
C ILE A 274 10.04 3.67 12.05
N MET A 275 8.93 4.10 11.47
CA MET A 275 7.59 3.96 12.04
C MET A 275 6.87 2.72 11.55
N ASN A 276 7.24 2.18 10.38
CA ASN A 276 6.69 0.93 9.87
C ASN A 276 7.74 0.09 9.16
N VAL A 277 7.71 -1.20 9.46
CA VAL A 277 8.38 -2.26 8.70
C VAL A 277 7.32 -3.27 8.29
N LYS A 278 7.05 -3.38 6.99
CA LYS A 278 5.96 -4.18 6.41
C LYS A 278 6.48 -5.05 5.27
N ILE A 279 5.81 -6.17 5.02
CA ILE A 279 6.17 -7.10 3.96
C ILE A 279 5.04 -7.17 2.94
N GLY A 280 5.38 -6.99 1.67
CA GLY A 280 4.51 -7.25 0.54
C GLY A 280 5.00 -8.45 -0.28
N GLY A 281 4.17 -8.92 -1.20
CA GLY A 281 4.53 -9.97 -2.15
C GLY A 281 4.44 -11.37 -1.55
N ILE A 282 3.71 -11.54 -0.45
CA ILE A 282 3.53 -12.82 0.25
C ILE A 282 2.41 -13.63 -0.43
N VAL A 283 2.56 -13.83 -1.74
CA VAL A 283 1.67 -14.62 -2.57
C VAL A 283 2.50 -15.50 -3.51
N PRO A 284 2.01 -16.70 -3.88
CA PRO A 284 2.77 -17.59 -4.76
C PRO A 284 3.20 -16.91 -6.07
N GLY A 285 4.46 -17.10 -6.46
CA GLY A 285 5.00 -16.60 -7.73
C GLY A 285 5.32 -15.10 -7.77
N ARG A 286 5.28 -14.40 -6.62
CA ARG A 286 5.65 -12.98 -6.52
C ARG A 286 6.95 -12.80 -5.74
N GLN A 287 7.75 -11.82 -6.16
CA GLN A 287 8.92 -11.37 -5.40
C GLN A 287 8.43 -10.67 -4.13
N MET A 288 8.91 -11.09 -2.95
CA MET A 288 8.61 -10.39 -1.71
C MET A 288 9.38 -9.07 -1.63
N HIS A 289 8.80 -8.07 -0.98
CA HIS A 289 9.46 -6.80 -0.71
C HIS A 289 9.35 -6.39 0.75
N LEU A 290 10.43 -5.79 1.26
CA LEU A 290 10.50 -5.13 2.55
C LEU A 290 10.20 -3.64 2.35
N TYR A 291 9.16 -3.15 3.02
CA TYR A 291 8.81 -1.73 3.10
C TYR A 291 9.31 -1.16 4.42
N VAL A 292 10.09 -0.08 4.36
CA VAL A 292 10.60 0.65 5.52
C VAL A 292 10.13 2.10 5.42
N GLN A 293 9.22 2.52 6.30
CA GLN A 293 8.67 3.87 6.34
C GLN A 293 9.24 4.66 7.52
N CYS A 294 9.74 5.85 7.23
CA CYS A 294 10.17 6.84 8.20
C CYS A 294 9.00 7.71 8.72
N ASN A 295 9.19 8.36 9.86
CA ASN A 295 8.18 9.23 10.49
C ASN A 295 7.77 10.42 9.63
N ASP A 296 8.67 10.97 8.81
CA ASP A 296 8.35 12.02 7.85
C ASP A 296 7.55 11.54 6.64
N GLY A 297 7.34 10.23 6.52
CA GLY A 297 6.63 9.57 5.43
C GLY A 297 7.53 9.06 4.31
N ALA A 298 8.85 9.31 4.33
CA ALA A 298 9.74 8.71 3.35
C ALA A 298 9.66 7.18 3.40
N LEU A 299 9.74 6.53 2.25
CA LEU A 299 9.48 5.10 2.10
C LEU A 299 10.53 4.43 1.22
N PHE A 300 11.07 3.32 1.69
CA PHE A 300 12.10 2.54 1.01
C PHE A 300 11.60 1.11 0.81
N ILE A 301 11.77 0.59 -0.40
CA ILE A 301 11.27 -0.73 -0.81
C ILE A 301 12.46 -1.55 -1.32
N TYR A 302 12.79 -2.61 -0.60
CA TYR A 302 13.85 -3.55 -0.94
C TYR A 302 13.26 -4.87 -1.39
N THR A 303 13.92 -5.59 -2.31
CA THR A 303 13.60 -7.02 -2.49
C THR A 303 13.90 -7.76 -1.19
N LEU A 304 12.99 -8.62 -0.74
CA LEU A 304 13.19 -9.53 0.39
C LEU A 304 13.42 -10.94 -0.15
N ASN A 305 14.50 -11.59 0.28
CA ASN A 305 14.80 -12.95 -0.14
C ASN A 305 13.80 -13.94 0.47
N ALA A 306 13.75 -15.14 -0.12
CA ALA A 306 12.78 -16.18 0.27
C ALA A 306 12.91 -16.65 1.73
N ASP A 307 14.06 -16.41 2.37
CA ASP A 307 14.29 -16.70 3.80
C ASP A 307 13.56 -15.73 4.74
N GLY A 308 13.04 -14.61 4.22
CA GLY A 308 12.43 -13.52 4.98
C GLY A 308 13.40 -12.75 5.88
N GLN A 309 14.69 -13.05 5.83
CA GLN A 309 15.71 -12.58 6.78
C GLN A 309 16.91 -11.92 6.11
N SER A 310 16.96 -11.90 4.78
CA SER A 310 17.95 -11.14 4.03
C SER A 310 17.28 -10.29 2.95
N VAL A 311 17.84 -9.10 2.73
CA VAL A 311 17.37 -8.18 1.68
C VAL A 311 18.34 -8.17 0.50
N GLY A 312 17.78 -7.93 -0.68
CA GLY A 312 18.53 -7.64 -1.91
C GLY A 312 18.55 -6.14 -2.21
N ALA A 313 18.33 -5.79 -3.48
CA ALA A 313 18.42 -4.41 -3.95
C ALA A 313 17.28 -3.52 -3.41
N LEU A 314 17.59 -2.24 -3.21
CA LEU A 314 16.58 -1.18 -3.11
C LEU A 314 15.95 -1.00 -4.51
N VAL A 315 14.69 -1.36 -4.67
CA VAL A 315 13.97 -1.31 -5.96
C VAL A 315 13.19 -0.02 -6.14
N LYS A 316 12.82 0.64 -5.04
CA LYS A 316 12.11 1.92 -5.06
C LYS A 316 12.36 2.68 -3.77
N SER A 317 12.48 4.00 -3.88
CA SER A 317 12.38 4.92 -2.76
C SER A 317 11.44 6.06 -3.09
N PHE A 318 10.87 6.65 -2.05
CA PHE A 318 10.10 7.87 -2.10
C PHE A 318 10.63 8.80 -1.01
N THR A 319 10.93 10.03 -1.40
CA THR A 319 11.16 11.13 -0.46
C THR A 319 9.87 11.42 0.31
N SER A 320 9.98 12.06 1.48
CA SER A 320 8.81 12.51 2.22
C SER A 320 7.96 13.49 1.41
N THR A 321 8.58 14.38 0.63
CA THR A 321 7.87 15.29 -0.27
C THR A 321 7.04 14.54 -1.33
N GLU A 322 7.58 13.48 -1.94
CA GLU A 322 6.84 12.68 -2.91
C GLU A 322 5.62 11.99 -2.30
N ILE A 323 5.77 11.37 -1.11
CA ILE A 323 4.62 10.74 -0.44
C ILE A 323 3.57 11.77 -0.03
N LYS A 324 3.98 12.90 0.55
CA LYS A 324 3.08 14.00 0.95
C LYS A 324 2.33 14.59 -0.25
N THR A 325 3.01 14.73 -1.39
CA THR A 325 2.39 15.12 -2.67
C THR A 325 1.41 14.07 -3.16
N LEU A 326 1.78 12.79 -3.07
CA LEU A 326 0.95 11.67 -3.50
C LEU A 326 -0.36 11.59 -2.73
N VAL A 327 -0.34 11.82 -1.40
CA VAL A 327 -1.56 11.84 -0.57
C VAL A 327 -2.31 13.18 -0.62
N GLY A 328 -1.82 14.15 -1.39
CA GLY A 328 -2.50 15.42 -1.65
C GLY A 328 -2.34 16.49 -0.58
N ASP A 329 -1.42 16.32 0.37
CA ASP A 329 -1.13 17.31 1.41
C ASP A 329 0.40 17.46 1.58
N PRO A 330 1.04 18.39 0.83
CA PRO A 330 2.49 18.60 0.88
C PRO A 330 2.98 19.15 2.24
N THR A 331 2.07 19.63 3.09
CA THR A 331 2.39 20.28 4.37
C THR A 331 2.25 19.36 5.56
N LEU A 332 1.98 18.07 5.36
CA LEU A 332 1.88 17.09 6.44
C LEU A 332 3.16 17.08 7.28
N PRO A 333 3.05 17.15 8.61
CA PRO A 333 4.22 17.09 9.48
C PRO A 333 4.85 15.69 9.47
N ARG A 334 4.03 14.64 9.41
CA ARG A 334 4.44 13.24 9.55
C ARG A 334 3.39 12.27 9.01
N ILE A 335 3.81 11.05 8.70
CA ILE A 335 2.94 9.92 8.33
C ILE A 335 3.46 8.70 9.09
N ARG A 336 2.65 8.18 10.01
CA ARG A 336 3.04 7.08 10.91
C ARG A 336 2.34 5.78 10.63
N ASN A 337 1.32 5.80 9.78
CA ASN A 337 0.54 4.63 9.43
C ASN A 337 0.78 4.26 7.98
N PHE A 338 1.22 3.03 7.78
CA PHE A 338 1.37 2.45 6.46
C PHE A 338 1.02 0.97 6.51
N GLU A 339 0.31 0.51 5.51
CA GLU A 339 0.07 -0.92 5.28
C GLU A 339 0.02 -1.21 3.78
N VAL A 340 0.34 -2.44 3.40
CA VAL A 340 0.35 -2.89 2.01
C VAL A 340 -0.37 -4.22 1.89
N THR A 341 -1.13 -4.41 0.81
CA THR A 341 -1.74 -5.71 0.49
C THR A 341 -0.68 -6.78 0.24
N ASN A 342 -0.99 -8.04 0.53
CA ASN A 342 -0.09 -9.19 0.29
C ASN A 342 0.30 -9.30 -1.18
N ASP A 343 -0.59 -8.93 -2.11
CA ASP A 343 -0.31 -8.90 -3.53
C ASP A 343 0.29 -7.57 -4.03
N GLU A 344 0.54 -6.61 -3.13
CA GLU A 344 1.17 -5.31 -3.39
C GLU A 344 0.48 -4.42 -4.43
N ARG A 345 -0.78 -4.71 -4.77
CA ARG A 345 -1.52 -3.88 -5.73
C ARG A 345 -2.01 -2.58 -5.12
N PHE A 346 -2.18 -2.58 -3.80
CA PHE A 346 -2.66 -1.43 -3.03
C PHE A 346 -1.83 -1.20 -1.77
N ALA A 347 -1.69 0.07 -1.41
CA ALA A 347 -1.17 0.50 -0.13
C ALA A 347 -2.15 1.46 0.55
N PHE A 348 -2.07 1.51 1.87
CA PHE A 348 -2.93 2.31 2.72
C PHE A 348 -2.06 3.23 3.57
N MET A 349 -2.44 4.50 3.65
CA MET A 349 -1.79 5.48 4.53
C MET A 349 -2.83 6.26 5.31
N LEU A 350 -2.50 6.57 6.55
CA LEU A 350 -3.35 7.39 7.41
C LEU A 350 -2.50 8.50 8.02
N ASN A 351 -3.00 9.73 7.95
CA ASN A 351 -2.32 10.90 8.51
C ASN A 351 -3.32 11.92 9.04
N PRO A 352 -2.92 12.70 10.06
CA PRO A 352 -3.66 13.89 10.41
C PRO A 352 -3.47 14.94 9.32
N PRO A 353 -4.51 15.69 8.94
CA PRO A 353 -4.38 16.75 7.96
C PRO A 353 -3.50 17.87 8.53
N SER A 354 -2.78 18.57 7.67
CA SER A 354 -2.02 19.77 8.05
C SER A 354 -2.91 20.89 8.63
N SER A 355 -4.19 20.92 8.25
CA SER A 355 -5.17 21.91 8.69
C SER A 355 -6.57 21.31 8.93
N GLY A 356 -7.36 21.92 9.82
CA GLY A 356 -8.74 21.50 10.09
C GLY A 356 -8.93 20.43 11.18
N GLY A 357 -7.86 20.06 11.89
CA GLY A 357 -7.93 19.27 13.13
C GLY A 357 -8.34 17.80 12.96
N ALA A 358 -8.63 17.14 14.09
CA ALA A 358 -8.96 15.71 14.18
C ALA A 358 -10.13 15.26 13.29
N ALA A 359 -11.04 16.18 12.95
CA ALA A 359 -12.23 15.92 12.14
C ALA A 359 -11.93 15.66 10.65
N ASN A 360 -10.69 15.83 10.22
CA ASN A 360 -10.27 15.78 8.82
C ASN A 360 -9.20 14.70 8.57
N ILE A 361 -9.04 13.73 9.46
CA ILE A 361 -8.16 12.57 9.25
C ILE A 361 -8.66 11.75 8.05
N ARG A 362 -7.72 11.36 7.17
CA ARG A 362 -8.01 10.65 5.92
C ARG A 362 -7.27 9.33 5.82
N LEU A 363 -7.99 8.27 5.47
CA LEU A 363 -7.42 7.01 5.02
C LEU A 363 -7.22 7.08 3.51
N HIS A 364 -5.97 7.16 3.08
CA HIS A 364 -5.58 7.22 1.67
C HIS A 364 -5.41 5.81 1.11
N VAL A 365 -6.05 5.56 -0.03
CA VAL A 365 -5.88 4.31 -0.79
C VAL A 365 -5.02 4.59 -2.01
N LEU A 366 -3.83 3.99 -2.05
CA LEU A 366 -2.85 4.14 -3.11
C LEU A 366 -2.85 2.89 -4.00
N TRP A 367 -2.61 3.11 -5.29
CA TRP A 367 -2.57 2.04 -6.29
C TRP A 367 -1.73 2.46 -7.49
N THR A 368 -1.45 1.51 -8.38
CA THR A 368 -1.10 1.83 -9.76
C THR A 368 -2.35 1.69 -10.62
N PRO A 369 -2.85 2.78 -11.23
CA PRO A 369 -3.95 2.69 -12.17
C PRO A 369 -3.60 1.70 -13.29
N PRO A 370 -4.57 0.92 -13.80
CA PRO A 370 -4.39 0.24 -15.07
C PRO A 370 -3.89 1.26 -16.08
N VAL A 371 -3.06 0.84 -17.03
CA VAL A 371 -2.68 1.67 -18.18
C VAL A 371 -3.95 1.94 -19.00
N GLN A 372 -4.79 2.86 -18.53
CA GLN A 372 -5.81 3.47 -19.34
C GLN A 372 -5.05 4.33 -20.33
N ALA A 373 -5.24 4.08 -21.63
CA ALA A 373 -4.88 5.02 -22.67
C ALA A 373 -5.52 6.37 -22.31
N ARG A 374 -4.75 7.23 -21.65
CA ARG A 374 -5.22 8.57 -21.29
C ARG A 374 -5.39 9.32 -22.59
N ALA A 375 -6.51 10.01 -22.74
CA ALA A 375 -6.66 10.91 -23.86
C ALA A 375 -5.51 11.93 -23.84
N TRP A 376 -4.79 12.05 -24.95
CA TRP A 376 -3.52 12.78 -25.05
C TRP A 376 -3.62 14.24 -24.55
N TYR A 377 -4.80 14.86 -24.68
CA TYR A 377 -5.05 16.24 -24.27
C TYR A 377 -5.01 16.49 -22.75
N LYS A 378 -5.01 15.45 -21.92
CA LYS A 378 -4.91 15.59 -20.45
C LYS A 378 -3.47 15.77 -19.96
N ARG A 379 -2.47 15.32 -20.73
CA ARG A 379 -1.03 15.52 -20.48
C ARG A 379 -0.30 15.52 -21.84
N PRO A 380 -0.38 16.61 -22.61
CA PRO A 380 0.24 16.65 -23.93
C PRO A 380 1.77 16.57 -23.77
N ALA A 381 2.36 15.60 -24.45
CA ALA A 381 3.81 15.47 -24.60
C ALA A 381 4.10 15.21 -26.07
N LEU A 382 5.07 15.92 -26.64
CA LEU A 382 5.55 15.67 -28.00
C LEU A 382 6.28 14.33 -28.00
N LYS A 383 5.71 13.31 -28.67
CA LYS A 383 6.31 11.98 -28.75
C LYS A 383 7.32 11.87 -29.89
N VAL A 384 6.94 12.35 -31.07
CA VAL A 384 7.72 12.30 -32.31
C VAL A 384 7.52 13.63 -33.03
N LYS A 385 8.59 14.14 -33.65
CA LYS A 385 8.54 15.28 -34.57
C LYS A 385 9.02 14.81 -35.93
N GLU A 386 8.13 14.77 -36.90
CA GLU A 386 8.50 14.55 -38.31
C GLU A 386 8.73 15.90 -38.97
N GLU A 387 9.92 16.10 -39.54
CA GLU A 387 10.20 17.29 -40.36
C GLU A 387 9.85 17.01 -41.81
N ILE A 388 8.77 17.64 -42.28
CA ILE A 388 8.31 17.52 -43.65
C ILE A 388 8.42 18.89 -44.30
N ALA A 389 9.02 18.96 -45.49
CA ALA A 389 9.07 20.17 -46.29
C ALA A 389 7.66 20.50 -46.81
N VAL A 390 6.93 21.35 -46.07
CA VAL A 390 5.55 21.76 -46.39
C VAL A 390 5.44 23.29 -46.49
N SER A 391 4.71 23.78 -47.49
CA SER A 391 4.38 25.19 -47.63
C SER A 391 2.91 25.38 -47.24
N ASN A 392 2.65 25.76 -45.98
CA ASN A 392 1.31 26.01 -45.43
C ASN A 392 0.42 24.75 -45.35
N PRO A 393 0.71 23.79 -44.45
CA PRO A 393 -0.11 22.59 -44.26
C PRO A 393 -1.50 22.97 -43.73
N GLN A 394 -2.56 22.36 -44.28
CA GLN A 394 -3.95 22.71 -43.99
C GLN A 394 -4.76 21.46 -43.71
N TYR A 395 -5.45 21.39 -42.57
CA TYR A 395 -6.43 20.34 -42.21
C TYR A 395 -5.92 18.88 -42.30
N LEU A 396 -5.59 18.30 -41.15
CA LEU A 396 -5.36 16.85 -41.02
C LEU A 396 -6.69 16.10 -41.03
N ASN A 397 -6.74 14.97 -41.72
CA ASN A 397 -7.87 14.06 -41.64
C ASN A 397 -7.43 12.62 -41.41
N LYS A 398 -8.24 11.84 -40.71
CA LYS A 398 -8.04 10.40 -40.53
C LYS A 398 -9.22 9.63 -41.08
N ASP A 399 -9.01 8.36 -41.43
CA ASP A 399 -10.12 7.48 -41.77
C ASP A 399 -10.92 7.08 -40.52
N ALA A 400 -12.14 6.58 -40.72
CA ALA A 400 -13.03 6.17 -39.63
C ALA A 400 -12.50 5.00 -38.79
N GLY A 401 -11.54 4.23 -39.33
CA GLY A 401 -10.92 3.10 -38.64
C GLY A 401 -9.63 3.44 -37.88
N ASP A 402 -9.22 4.70 -37.84
CA ASP A 402 -7.95 5.15 -37.23
C ASP A 402 -6.72 4.41 -37.77
N ARG A 403 -6.75 4.07 -39.05
CA ARG A 403 -5.68 3.35 -39.74
C ARG A 403 -4.76 4.28 -40.51
N TYR A 404 -5.30 5.34 -41.09
CA TYR A 404 -4.62 6.22 -42.01
C TYR A 404 -4.77 7.69 -41.61
N LEU A 405 -3.67 8.43 -41.67
CA LEU A 405 -3.64 9.88 -41.49
C LEU A 405 -3.23 10.54 -42.80
N PHE A 406 -4.08 11.42 -43.31
CA PHE A 406 -3.85 12.19 -44.53
C PHE A 406 -3.37 13.59 -44.18
N LEU A 407 -2.22 13.98 -44.74
CA LEU A 407 -1.59 15.29 -44.58
C LEU A 407 -1.36 15.94 -45.95
N PRO A 408 -2.11 17.00 -46.30
CA PRO A 408 -1.80 17.82 -47.46
C PRO A 408 -0.71 18.85 -47.10
N ALA A 409 0.31 18.97 -47.96
CA ALA A 409 1.51 19.78 -47.73
C ALA A 409 1.41 21.24 -48.20
N GLY A 410 0.24 21.67 -48.68
CA GLY A 410 0.00 23.03 -49.16
C GLY A 410 -1.34 23.22 -49.86
N THR A 411 -1.63 24.46 -50.25
CA THR A 411 -2.90 24.88 -50.88
C THR A 411 -2.88 24.88 -52.42
N GLY A 412 -1.71 24.68 -53.03
CA GLY A 412 -1.52 24.72 -54.47
C GLY A 412 -1.83 23.39 -55.17
N LYS A 413 -2.18 23.43 -56.46
CA LYS A 413 -2.41 22.24 -57.31
C LYS A 413 -1.17 21.33 -57.46
N THR A 414 0.00 21.86 -57.12
CA THR A 414 1.28 21.14 -57.15
C THR A 414 1.76 20.72 -55.76
N ALA A 415 0.97 20.99 -54.71
CA ALA A 415 1.35 20.61 -53.36
C ALA A 415 1.27 19.08 -53.20
N PRO A 416 2.31 18.43 -52.63
CA PRO A 416 2.26 17.01 -52.35
C PRO A 416 1.26 16.72 -51.23
N ALA A 417 0.79 15.47 -51.19
CA ALA A 417 0.06 14.93 -50.06
C ALA A 417 0.74 13.64 -49.58
N TYR A 418 0.67 13.42 -48.28
CA TYR A 418 1.28 12.29 -47.60
C TYR A 418 0.21 11.48 -46.88
N LEU A 419 0.28 10.16 -47.01
CA LEU A 419 -0.55 9.22 -46.28
C LEU A 419 0.35 8.44 -45.32
N TYR A 420 0.00 8.46 -44.05
CA TYR A 420 0.70 7.73 -42.99
C TYR A 420 -0.17 6.60 -42.44
N ASP A 421 0.50 5.55 -41.95
CA ASP A 421 -0.13 4.49 -41.16
C ASP A 421 -0.10 4.90 -39.68
N ILE A 422 -1.28 5.08 -39.08
CA ILE A 422 -1.44 5.55 -37.70
C ILE A 422 -0.84 4.55 -36.70
N PRO A 423 -1.03 3.22 -36.83
CA PRO A 423 -0.34 2.26 -35.98
C PRO A 423 1.19 2.41 -36.00
N ARG A 424 1.81 2.64 -37.16
CA ARG A 424 3.25 2.90 -37.25
C ARG A 424 3.66 4.19 -36.55
N LEU A 425 2.92 5.28 -36.77
CA LEU A 425 3.13 6.56 -36.06
C LEU A 425 3.00 6.41 -34.54
N THR A 426 2.05 5.59 -34.08
CA THR A 426 1.79 5.36 -32.65
C THR A 426 2.85 4.46 -32.01
N ALA A 427 3.41 3.52 -32.77
CA ALA A 427 4.47 2.62 -32.30
C ALA A 427 5.85 3.30 -32.25
N ALA A 428 6.10 4.29 -33.11
CA ALA A 428 7.38 4.99 -33.22
C ALA A 428 7.83 5.65 -31.90
N GLY A 429 9.11 5.49 -31.57
CA GLY A 429 9.80 6.15 -30.48
C GLY A 429 10.30 7.55 -30.85
N CYS A 430 10.84 8.28 -29.86
CA CYS A 430 11.21 9.71 -29.98
C CYS A 430 12.27 10.02 -31.06
N ALA A 431 13.03 9.02 -31.51
CA ALA A 431 14.07 9.15 -32.52
C ALA A 431 13.75 8.44 -33.84
N ASP A 432 12.57 7.83 -33.98
CA ASP A 432 12.22 7.05 -35.16
C ASP A 432 11.56 7.95 -36.22
N GLU A 433 12.17 8.04 -37.41
CA GLU A 433 11.51 8.60 -38.59
C GLU A 433 10.49 7.59 -39.13
N VAL A 434 9.22 8.01 -39.26
CA VAL A 434 8.15 7.22 -39.85
C VAL A 434 7.93 7.69 -41.28
N ALA A 435 8.37 6.89 -42.26
CA ALA A 435 8.10 7.18 -43.66
C ALA A 435 6.60 7.08 -44.00
N PRO A 436 6.07 7.98 -44.87
CA PRO A 436 4.71 7.86 -45.37
C PRO A 436 4.55 6.57 -46.18
N ILE A 437 3.39 5.93 -46.07
CA ILE A 437 3.05 4.74 -46.86
C ILE A 437 2.72 5.09 -48.31
N ALA A 438 2.35 6.35 -48.57
CA ALA A 438 2.22 6.90 -49.92
C ALA A 438 2.50 8.41 -49.89
N ALA A 439 3.13 8.91 -50.95
CA ALA A 439 3.34 10.32 -51.21
C ALA A 439 3.06 10.61 -52.69
N GLY A 440 2.43 11.73 -52.99
CA GLY A 440 2.15 12.10 -54.38
C GLY A 440 1.69 13.54 -54.56
N VAL A 441 1.92 14.09 -55.75
CA VAL A 441 1.33 15.35 -56.20
C VAL A 441 0.04 15.03 -56.95
N PRO A 442 -1.09 15.68 -56.66
CA PRO A 442 -2.33 15.45 -57.41
C PRO A 442 -2.11 15.68 -58.90
N ALA A 443 -2.19 14.62 -59.70
CA ALA A 443 -2.12 14.72 -61.14
C ALA A 443 -3.48 15.17 -61.70
N GLY A 444 -3.70 16.50 -61.72
CA GLY A 444 -4.65 17.15 -62.64
C GLY A 444 -6.16 16.90 -62.44
N THR A 445 -6.88 18.00 -62.22
CA THR A 445 -8.34 18.20 -62.26
C THR A 445 -9.10 17.78 -60.99
N LEU A 446 -9.33 18.77 -60.11
CA LEU A 446 -10.46 18.75 -59.17
C LEU A 446 -11.75 18.64 -59.99
N ILE A 447 -12.44 17.50 -59.88
CA ILE A 447 -13.84 17.40 -60.30
C ILE A 447 -14.65 18.04 -59.18
N TYR A 448 -15.10 19.28 -59.38
CA TYR A 448 -16.19 19.82 -58.57
C TYR A 448 -17.47 19.10 -58.99
N HIS A 449 -18.04 18.29 -58.10
CA HIS A 449 -19.47 18.00 -58.17
C HIS A 449 -20.20 19.21 -57.58
N GLU A 450 -20.59 20.16 -58.44
CA GLU A 450 -21.69 21.05 -58.10
C GLU A 450 -22.97 20.21 -58.21
N ASP A 451 -23.45 19.73 -57.06
CA ASP A 451 -24.83 19.27 -56.97
C ASP A 451 -25.73 20.48 -57.16
N SER A 452 -26.28 20.61 -58.36
CA SER A 452 -27.36 21.53 -58.67
C SER A 452 -28.69 20.82 -58.40
N VAL A 453 -29.28 21.12 -57.23
CA VAL A 453 -30.66 21.62 -57.09
C VAL A 453 -30.74 22.52 -55.86
#